data_AF-A0A1X4HX52-F1
#
_entry.id   AF-A0A1X4HX52-F1
#
_cell.length_a   1.000
_cell.length_b   1.000
_cell.length_c   1.000
_cell.angle_alpha   90.00
_cell.angle_beta   90.00
_cell.angle_gamma   90.00
#
_symmetry.space_group_name_H-M   'P 1'
#
loop_
_entity.id
_entity.type
_entity.pdbx_description
1 polymer ?
#
loop_
_entity_poly.entity_id
_entity_poly.type
_entity_poly.pdbx_seq_one_letter_code
_entity_poly.pdbx_strand_id
1 'polypeptide(L)'
;VLAGVRAISGNLGLVRALHFPRASLPVSFALQQLQQLLFSMIVLVVVMVAFGSLPTLSWLLVVPALLLQFVFNTGLALVFARMGSKTPDLAQLMPFVLRTWMYASGVMFSIPAMLHDKDVPTWLADVLQWNPAAIYMDLVRFAMIDEYGSSYLPPHVWAFAVGWALLAGVIGFVYFWKAEEKYGRG
;
A
#
# COMPACT_ATOMS: atom_id res chain seq x y z
N VAL A 1 4.08 -3.89 5.13
CA VAL A 1 5.08 -4.72 4.40
C VAL A 1 6.26 -5.16 5.27
N LEU A 2 7.03 -4.27 5.90
CA LEU A 2 8.14 -4.64 6.81
C LEU A 2 7.71 -5.56 7.96
N ALA A 3 6.54 -5.28 8.56
CA ALA A 3 5.94 -6.14 9.56
C ALA A 3 5.62 -7.54 9.01
N GLY A 4 5.19 -7.65 7.74
CA GLY A 4 4.94 -8.93 7.07
C GLY A 4 6.22 -9.76 6.94
N VAL A 5 7.32 -9.17 6.50
CA VAL A 5 8.64 -9.84 6.38
C VAL A 5 9.09 -10.45 7.70
N ARG A 6 8.82 -9.77 8.83
CA ARG A 6 9.21 -10.20 10.17
C ARG A 6 8.14 -11.00 10.91
N ALA A 7 6.91 -11.08 10.39
CA ALA A 7 5.78 -11.69 11.08
C ALA A 7 6.01 -13.18 11.37
N ILE A 8 6.73 -13.88 10.48
CA ILE A 8 7.02 -15.30 10.61
C ILE A 8 8.29 -15.52 11.45
N SER A 9 9.39 -14.81 11.15
CA SER A 9 10.66 -14.99 11.87
C SER A 9 10.63 -14.49 13.31
N GLY A 10 9.85 -13.45 13.63
CA GLY A 10 9.74 -12.88 14.97
C GLY A 10 8.82 -13.63 15.93
N ASN A 11 7.89 -14.46 15.43
CA ASN A 11 6.89 -15.19 16.25
C ASN A 11 7.03 -16.73 16.17
N LEU A 12 8.21 -17.24 15.80
CA LEU A 12 8.49 -18.68 15.68
C LEU A 12 8.13 -19.49 16.95
N GLY A 13 8.28 -18.90 18.14
CA GLY A 13 7.91 -19.55 19.41
C GLY A 13 6.40 -19.75 19.62
N LEU A 14 5.58 -18.82 19.13
CA LEU A 14 4.11 -18.89 19.18
C LEU A 14 3.55 -19.81 18.09
N VAL A 15 4.17 -19.82 16.91
CA VAL A 15 3.79 -20.71 15.78
C VAL A 15 4.05 -22.19 16.10
N ARG A 16 4.98 -22.50 17.02
CA ARG A 16 5.29 -23.88 17.43
C ARG A 16 4.40 -24.42 18.55
N ALA A 17 3.71 -23.56 19.30
CA ALA A 17 2.97 -23.95 20.50
C ALA A 17 1.49 -24.28 20.25
N LEU A 18 0.86 -23.70 19.21
CA LEU A 18 -0.56 -23.89 18.89
C LEU A 18 -0.75 -23.96 17.36
N HIS A 19 -1.57 -24.90 16.87
CA HIS A 19 -1.95 -25.00 15.44
C HIS A 19 -2.79 -23.79 15.02
N PHE A 20 -2.16 -22.66 14.72
CA PHE A 20 -2.81 -21.49 14.16
C PHE A 20 -2.52 -21.35 12.65
N PRO A 21 -3.52 -20.95 11.83
CA PRO A 21 -3.29 -20.64 10.44
C PRO A 21 -2.29 -19.49 10.34
N ARG A 22 -1.13 -19.73 9.71
CA ARG A 22 0.02 -18.82 9.73
C ARG A 22 -0.25 -17.51 8.98
N ALA A 23 -1.28 -17.51 8.11
CA ALA A 23 -1.80 -16.31 7.44
C ALA A 23 -2.42 -15.28 8.41
N SER A 24 -2.87 -15.72 9.60
CA SER A 24 -3.49 -14.83 10.59
C SER A 24 -2.53 -13.77 11.16
N LEU A 25 -1.22 -14.06 11.18
CA LEU A 25 -0.20 -13.14 11.68
C LEU A 25 -0.02 -11.93 10.75
N PRO A 26 0.31 -12.09 9.44
CA PRO A 26 0.37 -10.94 8.52
C PRO A 26 -0.93 -10.14 8.41
N VAL A 27 -2.08 -10.82 8.45
CA VAL A 27 -3.40 -10.16 8.36
C VAL A 27 -3.68 -9.33 9.61
N SER A 28 -3.39 -9.85 10.80
CA SER A 28 -3.51 -9.09 12.06
C SER A 28 -2.66 -7.82 12.05
N PHE A 29 -1.40 -7.90 11.57
CA PHE A 29 -0.55 -6.72 11.43
C PHE A 29 -1.08 -5.72 10.39
N ALA A 30 -1.65 -6.21 9.28
CA ALA A 30 -2.27 -5.34 8.28
C ALA A 30 -3.47 -4.61 8.87
N LEU A 31 -4.33 -5.30 9.64
CA LEU A 31 -5.47 -4.70 10.33
C LEU A 31 -5.04 -3.67 11.37
N GLN A 32 -4.01 -3.96 12.16
CA GLN A 32 -3.45 -3.01 13.12
C GLN A 32 -2.93 -1.75 12.41
N GLN A 33 -2.27 -1.90 11.26
CA GLN A 33 -1.79 -0.78 10.46
C GLN A 33 -2.95 0.02 9.86
N LEU A 34 -4.01 -0.64 9.42
CA LEU A 34 -5.23 0.00 8.94
C LEU A 34 -5.87 0.83 10.06
N GLN A 35 -5.96 0.29 11.27
CA GLN A 35 -6.51 1.02 12.41
C GLN A 35 -5.68 2.27 12.74
N GLN A 36 -4.35 2.16 12.74
CA GLN A 36 -3.47 3.31 12.93
C GLN A 36 -3.65 4.37 11.82
N LEU A 37 -3.82 3.93 10.57
CA LEU A 37 -4.12 4.82 9.44
C LEU A 37 -5.46 5.53 9.64
N LEU A 38 -6.51 4.83 10.08
CA LEU A 38 -7.82 5.42 10.36
C LEU A 38 -7.73 6.49 11.45
N PHE A 39 -7.00 6.25 12.54
CA PHE A 39 -6.76 7.28 13.56
C PHE A 39 -6.01 8.49 12.99
N SER A 40 -5.00 8.25 12.15
CA SER A 40 -4.28 9.33 11.47
C SER A 40 -5.19 10.13 10.51
N MET A 41 -6.14 9.47 9.85
CA MET A 41 -7.11 10.12 8.96
C MET A 41 -8.06 11.04 9.72
N ILE A 42 -8.46 10.68 10.94
CA ILE A 42 -9.29 11.56 11.80
C ILE A 42 -8.53 12.86 12.08
N VAL A 43 -7.26 12.77 12.46
CA VAL A 43 -6.42 13.95 12.71
C VAL A 43 -6.27 14.78 11.44
N LEU A 44 -6.03 14.12 10.29
CA LEU A 44 -5.93 14.80 9.00
C LEU A 44 -7.21 15.58 8.66
N VAL A 45 -8.38 14.95 8.82
CA VAL A 45 -9.68 15.59 8.62
C VAL A 45 -9.84 16.82 9.49
N VAL A 46 -9.50 16.75 10.78
CA VAL A 46 -9.57 17.89 11.70
C VAL A 46 -8.69 19.04 11.22
N VAL A 47 -7.46 18.76 10.81
CA VAL A 47 -6.54 19.75 10.26
C VAL A 47 -7.14 20.36 8.99
N MET A 48 -7.62 19.55 8.06
CA MET A 48 -8.20 20.02 6.81
C MET A 48 -9.39 20.95 7.00
N VAL A 49 -10.31 20.61 7.90
CA VAL A 49 -11.43 21.48 8.25
C VAL A 49 -10.94 22.78 8.89
N ALA A 50 -9.92 22.73 9.76
CA ALA A 50 -9.33 23.92 10.37
C ALA A 50 -8.67 24.87 9.35
N PHE A 51 -8.15 24.32 8.25
CA PHE A 51 -7.58 25.08 7.12
C PHE A 51 -8.61 25.51 6.07
N GLY A 52 -9.90 25.24 6.29
CA GLY A 52 -10.99 25.74 5.45
C GLY A 52 -11.41 24.84 4.29
N SER A 53 -10.79 23.67 4.10
CA SER A 53 -11.31 22.65 3.18
C SER A 53 -12.49 21.92 3.83
N LEU A 54 -13.69 22.19 3.33
CA LEU A 54 -14.93 21.63 3.88
C LEU A 54 -15.17 20.22 3.33
N PRO A 55 -15.81 19.33 4.11
CA PRO A 55 -16.17 18.00 3.63
C PRO A 55 -17.11 18.07 2.43
N THR A 56 -16.63 17.64 1.27
CA THR A 56 -17.40 17.55 0.02
C THR A 56 -17.73 16.09 -0.29
N LEU A 57 -18.63 15.83 -1.25
CA LEU A 57 -19.00 14.46 -1.65
C LEU A 57 -17.81 13.61 -2.12
N SER A 58 -16.73 14.24 -2.58
CA SER A 58 -15.49 13.57 -2.96
C SER A 58 -14.81 12.86 -1.78
N TRP A 59 -15.05 13.27 -0.53
CA TRP A 59 -14.49 12.61 0.65
C TRP A 59 -14.99 11.16 0.80
N LEU A 60 -16.16 10.84 0.24
CA LEU A 60 -16.67 9.47 0.22
C LEU A 60 -15.76 8.54 -0.59
N LEU A 61 -15.00 9.07 -1.56
CA LEU A 61 -14.04 8.33 -2.38
C LEU A 61 -12.81 7.88 -1.59
N VAL A 62 -12.54 8.47 -0.42
CA VAL A 62 -11.47 8.01 0.46
C VAL A 62 -11.73 6.58 0.93
N VAL A 63 -12.98 6.23 1.22
CA VAL A 63 -13.35 4.89 1.71
C VAL A 63 -12.97 3.77 0.73
N PRO A 64 -13.43 3.78 -0.54
CA PRO A 64 -13.02 2.77 -1.52
C PRO A 64 -11.51 2.84 -1.82
N ALA A 65 -10.89 4.03 -1.83
CA ALA A 65 -9.45 4.14 -2.02
C ALA A 65 -8.66 3.43 -0.90
N LEU A 66 -9.03 3.66 0.37
CA LEU A 66 -8.42 3.01 1.53
C LEU A 66 -8.65 1.50 1.54
N LEU A 67 -9.84 1.03 1.14
CA LEU A 67 -10.11 -0.40 1.03
C LEU A 67 -9.20 -1.06 -0.02
N LEU A 68 -9.08 -0.47 -1.21
CA LEU A 68 -8.21 -1.00 -2.25
C LEU A 68 -6.74 -0.96 -1.82
N GLN A 69 -6.30 0.13 -1.18
CA GLN A 69 -4.95 0.27 -0.63
C GLN A 69 -4.68 -0.78 0.46
N PHE A 70 -5.66 -1.08 1.31
CA PHE A 70 -5.56 -2.12 2.32
C PHE A 70 -5.38 -3.51 1.70
N VAL A 71 -6.18 -3.86 0.69
CA VAL A 71 -6.07 -5.14 -0.04
C VAL A 71 -4.69 -5.27 -0.69
N PHE A 72 -4.23 -4.21 -1.37
CA PHE A 72 -2.91 -4.16 -1.99
C PHE A 72 -1.78 -4.36 -0.97
N ASN A 73 -1.80 -3.58 0.13
CA ASN A 73 -0.79 -3.64 1.18
C ASN A 73 -0.76 -5.01 1.88
N THR A 74 -1.93 -5.62 2.09
CA THR A 74 -2.06 -6.95 2.68
C THR A 74 -1.52 -8.03 1.75
N GLY A 75 -1.86 -7.96 0.46
CA GLY A 75 -1.32 -8.85 -0.56
C GLY A 75 0.21 -8.82 -0.63
N LEU A 76 0.79 -7.62 -0.69
CA LEU A 76 2.25 -7.45 -0.62
C LEU A 76 2.82 -7.99 0.69
N ALA A 77 2.19 -7.70 1.84
CA ALA A 77 2.65 -8.20 3.13
C ALA A 77 2.69 -9.74 3.18
N LEU A 78 1.73 -10.42 2.56
CA LEU A 78 1.71 -11.88 2.44
C LEU A 78 2.85 -12.42 1.56
N VAL A 79 3.10 -11.80 0.40
CA VAL A 79 4.23 -12.16 -0.47
C VAL A 79 5.55 -12.02 0.28
N PHE A 80 5.76 -10.87 0.92
CA PHE A 80 6.99 -10.56 1.62
C PHE A 80 7.16 -11.34 2.92
N ALA A 81 6.08 -11.71 3.61
CA ALA A 81 6.14 -12.64 4.75
C ALA A 81 6.70 -14.00 4.32
N ARG A 82 6.23 -14.53 3.19
CA ARG A 82 6.74 -15.77 2.60
C ARG A 82 8.20 -15.65 2.14
N MET A 83 8.59 -14.53 1.55
CA MET A 83 9.98 -14.34 1.12
C MET A 83 10.92 -14.16 2.32
N GLY A 84 10.51 -13.39 3.33
CA GLY A 84 11.28 -13.14 4.55
C GLY A 84 11.50 -14.38 5.41
N SER A 85 10.57 -15.34 5.41
CA SER A 85 10.76 -16.61 6.11
C SER A 85 11.80 -17.51 5.46
N LYS A 86 12.00 -17.41 4.14
CA LYS A 86 13.06 -18.13 3.41
C LYS A 86 14.40 -17.42 3.41
N THR A 87 14.38 -16.09 3.45
CA THR A 87 15.59 -15.26 3.32
C THR A 87 15.55 -14.14 4.36
N PRO A 88 16.13 -14.38 5.56
CA PRO A 88 16.13 -13.41 6.66
C PRO A 88 16.71 -12.04 6.28
N ASP A 89 17.69 -12.01 5.39
CA ASP A 89 18.37 -10.80 4.91
C ASP A 89 17.44 -9.83 4.18
N LEU A 90 16.31 -10.33 3.67
CA LEU A 90 15.29 -9.48 3.04
C LEU A 90 14.77 -8.43 4.03
N ALA A 91 14.70 -8.74 5.33
CA ALA A 91 14.28 -7.78 6.36
C ALA A 91 15.21 -6.57 6.49
N GLN A 92 16.47 -6.68 6.09
CA GLN A 92 17.45 -5.59 6.09
C GLN A 92 17.45 -4.80 4.79
N LEU A 93 17.13 -5.44 3.66
CA LEU A 93 17.02 -4.78 2.34
C LEU A 93 15.73 -3.96 2.18
N MET A 94 14.63 -4.43 2.76
CA MET A 94 13.31 -3.83 2.59
C MET A 94 13.20 -2.33 2.96
N PRO A 95 13.87 -1.82 4.02
CA PRO A 95 13.90 -0.38 4.29
C PRO A 95 14.47 0.44 3.13
N PHE A 96 15.50 -0.06 2.43
CA PHE A 96 16.07 0.63 1.27
C PHE A 96 15.11 0.62 0.09
N VAL A 97 14.53 -0.54 -0.21
CA VAL A 97 13.55 -0.69 -1.30
C VAL A 97 12.35 0.24 -1.09
N LEU A 98 11.79 0.25 0.12
CA LEU A 98 10.64 1.10 0.45
C LEU A 98 10.99 2.60 0.39
N ARG A 99 12.21 2.97 0.79
CA ARG A 99 12.68 4.35 0.69
C ARG A 99 12.84 4.78 -0.77
N THR A 100 13.46 3.95 -1.60
CA THR A 100 13.57 4.21 -3.05
C THR A 100 12.19 4.28 -3.69
N TRP A 101 11.27 3.39 -3.31
CA TRP A 101 9.89 3.41 -3.78
C TRP A 101 9.19 4.72 -3.42
N MET A 102 9.34 5.19 -2.18
CA MET A 102 8.74 6.44 -1.73
C MET A 102 9.17 7.64 -2.58
N TYR A 103 10.44 7.71 -2.98
CA TYR A 103 10.90 8.77 -3.88
C TYR A 103 10.34 8.62 -5.30
N ALA A 104 10.19 7.38 -5.77
CA ALA A 104 9.62 7.09 -7.09
C ALA A 104 8.09 7.29 -7.16
N SER A 105 7.36 7.24 -6.03
CA SER A 105 5.89 7.28 -6.04
C SER A 105 5.28 8.66 -5.96
N GLY A 106 6.04 9.75 -6.11
CA GLY A 106 5.48 11.10 -6.11
C GLY A 106 4.84 11.52 -4.77
N VAL A 107 5.27 10.92 -3.65
CA VAL A 107 4.74 11.26 -2.32
C VAL A 107 5.06 12.71 -1.98
N MET A 108 6.28 13.15 -2.26
CA MET A 108 6.77 14.49 -1.91
C MET A 108 6.39 15.56 -2.95
N PHE A 109 6.03 15.16 -4.17
CA PHE A 109 5.80 16.07 -5.28
C PHE A 109 4.78 15.44 -6.24
N SER A 110 3.80 16.22 -6.71
CA SER A 110 2.89 15.75 -7.76
C SER A 110 3.68 15.53 -9.05
N ILE A 111 3.60 14.30 -9.56
CA ILE A 111 4.34 13.86 -10.75
C ILE A 111 4.01 14.73 -11.98
N PRO A 112 2.73 15.09 -12.24
CA PRO A 112 2.41 16.00 -13.35
C PRO A 112 3.00 17.40 -13.18
N ALA A 113 3.03 17.96 -11.97
CA ALA A 113 3.55 19.31 -11.74
C ALA A 113 5.09 19.37 -11.82
N MET A 114 5.78 18.30 -11.43
CA MET A 114 7.25 18.26 -11.49
C MET A 114 7.78 18.00 -12.91
N LEU A 115 6.98 17.38 -13.77
CA LEU A 115 7.33 17.02 -15.14
C LEU A 115 6.85 18.04 -16.18
N HIS A 116 5.99 19.00 -15.81
CA HIS A 116 5.45 20.01 -16.72
C HIS A 116 6.54 20.86 -17.41
N ASP A 117 7.64 21.16 -16.69
CA ASP A 117 8.71 22.04 -17.18
C ASP A 117 10.00 21.31 -17.56
N LYS A 118 9.98 19.98 -17.68
CA LYS A 118 11.16 19.18 -18.02
C LYS A 118 10.89 18.36 -19.28
N ASP A 119 11.81 18.42 -20.24
CA ASP A 119 11.86 17.56 -21.44
C ASP A 119 12.17 16.10 -21.07
N VAL A 120 11.27 15.48 -20.31
CA VAL A 120 11.39 14.09 -19.90
C VAL A 120 10.60 13.23 -20.88
N PRO A 121 11.12 12.05 -21.28
CA PRO A 121 10.38 11.15 -22.14
C PRO A 121 9.00 10.84 -21.55
N THR A 122 7.95 10.99 -22.35
CA THR A 122 6.55 10.76 -21.96
C THR A 122 6.32 9.39 -21.32
N TRP A 123 7.03 8.36 -21.80
CA TRP A 123 6.97 7.00 -21.22
C TRP A 123 7.41 6.93 -19.76
N LEU A 124 8.35 7.79 -19.33
CA LEU A 124 8.83 7.79 -17.95
C LEU A 124 7.78 8.43 -17.02
N ALA A 125 7.09 9.46 -17.51
CA ALA A 125 5.94 10.05 -16.82
C ALA A 125 4.81 9.01 -16.64
N ASP A 126 4.50 8.25 -17.69
CA ASP A 126 3.47 7.21 -17.65
C ASP A 126 3.81 6.10 -16.65
N VAL A 127 5.05 5.59 -16.67
CA VAL A 127 5.51 4.55 -15.73
C VAL A 127 5.45 5.03 -14.29
N LEU A 128 5.83 6.30 -14.04
CA LEU A 128 5.78 6.89 -12.70
C LEU A 128 4.34 7.10 -12.22
N GLN A 129 3.42 7.48 -13.10
CA GLN A 129 2.00 7.62 -12.79
C GLN A 129 1.30 6.27 -12.57
N TRP A 130 1.76 5.20 -13.22
CA TRP A 130 1.18 3.85 -13.06
C TRP A 130 1.63 3.13 -11.78
N ASN A 131 2.50 3.76 -10.99
CA ASN A 131 2.92 3.23 -9.70
C ASN A 131 1.73 3.15 -8.73
N PRO A 132 1.41 1.98 -8.13
CA PRO A 132 0.28 1.85 -7.22
C PRO A 132 0.34 2.82 -6.02
N ALA A 133 1.55 3.13 -5.52
CA ALA A 133 1.69 4.10 -4.44
C ALA A 133 1.33 5.53 -4.87
N ALA A 134 1.62 5.91 -6.11
CA ALA A 134 1.20 7.20 -6.67
C ALA A 134 -0.33 7.22 -6.85
N ILE A 135 -0.89 6.16 -7.44
CA ILE A 135 -2.33 6.00 -7.70
C ILE A 135 -3.16 6.19 -6.42
N TYR A 136 -2.83 5.47 -5.33
CA TYR A 136 -3.61 5.60 -4.09
C TYR A 136 -3.44 6.98 -3.43
N MET A 137 -2.27 7.60 -3.56
CA MET A 137 -2.07 8.97 -3.04
C MET A 137 -2.84 10.00 -3.84
N ASP A 138 -2.82 9.92 -5.17
CA ASP A 138 -3.56 10.84 -6.03
C ASP A 138 -5.08 10.69 -5.84
N LEU A 139 -5.58 9.48 -5.60
CA LEU A 139 -6.98 9.26 -5.24
C LEU A 139 -7.37 9.92 -3.91
N VAL A 140 -6.53 9.83 -2.89
CA VAL A 140 -6.81 10.48 -1.59
C VAL A 140 -6.65 12.01 -1.69
N ARG A 141 -5.65 12.50 -2.44
CA ARG A 141 -5.49 13.94 -2.73
C ARG A 141 -6.70 14.50 -3.46
N PHE A 142 -7.16 13.84 -4.52
CA PHE A 142 -8.37 14.20 -5.25
C PHE A 142 -9.60 14.24 -4.36
N ALA A 143 -9.72 13.26 -3.45
CA ALA A 143 -10.86 13.18 -2.56
C ALA A 143 -10.88 14.30 -1.52
N MET A 144 -9.72 14.77 -1.06
CA MET A 144 -9.63 15.69 0.07
C MET A 144 -9.28 17.15 -0.31
N ILE A 145 -8.51 17.38 -1.37
CA ILE A 145 -8.03 18.71 -1.77
C ILE A 145 -8.92 19.26 -2.88
N ASP A 146 -9.67 20.33 -2.58
CA ASP A 146 -10.65 20.92 -3.52
C ASP A 146 -10.03 21.44 -4.82
N GLU A 147 -8.76 21.89 -4.80
CA GLU A 147 -8.04 22.38 -5.99
C GLU A 147 -7.32 21.28 -6.79
N TYR A 148 -7.37 20.02 -6.35
CA TYR A 148 -6.76 18.90 -7.07
C TYR A 148 -7.72 18.42 -8.17
N GLY A 149 -7.75 19.16 -9.29
CA GLY A 149 -8.65 18.89 -10.40
C GLY A 149 -8.47 17.51 -11.06
N SER A 150 -9.53 17.02 -11.72
CA SER A 150 -9.52 15.76 -12.49
C SER A 150 -8.47 15.72 -13.62
N SER A 151 -7.91 16.87 -13.99
CA SER A 151 -6.78 17.01 -14.92
C SER A 151 -5.50 16.29 -14.45
N TYR A 152 -5.36 16.09 -13.14
CA TYR A 152 -4.20 15.39 -12.56
C TYR A 152 -4.39 13.88 -12.43
N LEU A 153 -5.61 13.36 -12.70
CA LEU A 153 -5.89 11.93 -12.65
C LEU A 153 -6.08 11.36 -14.06
N PRO A 154 -5.37 10.28 -14.41
CA PRO A 154 -5.69 9.50 -15.59
C PRO A 154 -7.16 9.02 -15.54
N PRO A 155 -7.90 9.03 -16.66
CA PRO A 155 -9.30 8.58 -16.71
C PRO A 155 -9.53 7.16 -16.16
N HIS A 156 -8.49 6.33 -16.17
CA HIS A 156 -8.53 4.93 -15.78
C HIS A 156 -7.92 4.65 -14.39
N VAL A 157 -7.65 5.68 -13.58
CA VAL A 157 -6.97 5.55 -12.27
C VAL A 157 -7.65 4.54 -11.33
N TRP A 158 -8.98 4.50 -11.30
CA TRP A 158 -9.75 3.52 -10.51
C TRP A 158 -9.60 2.10 -11.03
N ALA A 159 -9.56 1.91 -12.35
CA ALA A 159 -9.34 0.58 -12.95
C ALA A 159 -7.94 0.07 -12.60
N PHE A 160 -6.93 0.93 -12.63
CA PHE A 160 -5.58 0.57 -12.18
C PHE A 160 -5.52 0.30 -10.67
N ALA A 161 -6.19 1.09 -9.85
CA ALA A 161 -6.26 0.88 -8.39
C ALA A 161 -6.89 -0.49 -8.05
N VAL A 162 -7.97 -0.85 -8.73
CA VAL A 162 -8.62 -2.17 -8.58
C VAL A 162 -7.73 -3.27 -9.14
N GLY A 163 -7.13 -3.07 -10.32
CA GLY A 163 -6.22 -4.03 -10.95
C GLY A 163 -5.04 -4.38 -10.04
N TRP A 164 -4.37 -3.38 -9.46
CA TRP A 164 -3.27 -3.58 -8.53
C TRP A 164 -3.70 -4.25 -7.23
N ALA A 165 -4.85 -3.84 -6.65
CA ALA A 165 -5.39 -4.47 -5.46
C ALA A 165 -5.69 -5.96 -5.68
N LEU A 166 -6.37 -6.30 -6.77
CA LEU A 166 -6.67 -7.68 -7.13
C LEU A 166 -5.41 -8.47 -7.44
N LEU A 167 -4.48 -7.90 -8.20
CA LEU A 167 -3.23 -8.56 -8.56
C LEU A 167 -2.40 -8.86 -7.31
N ALA A 168 -2.13 -7.88 -6.46
CA ALA A 168 -1.36 -8.09 -5.23
C ALA A 168 -2.13 -8.97 -4.22
N GLY A 169 -3.44 -8.79 -4.08
CA GLY A 169 -4.29 -9.54 -3.16
C GLY A 169 -4.38 -11.02 -3.54
N VAL A 170 -4.77 -11.32 -4.78
CA VAL A 170 -4.91 -12.70 -5.27
C VAL A 170 -3.56 -13.39 -5.37
N ILE A 171 -2.55 -12.75 -5.99
CA ILE A 171 -1.21 -13.35 -6.09
C ILE A 171 -0.63 -13.54 -4.70
N GLY A 172 -0.73 -12.55 -3.81
CA GLY A 172 -0.22 -12.65 -2.45
C GLY A 172 -0.87 -13.76 -1.63
N PHE A 173 -2.19 -13.90 -1.74
CA PHE A 173 -2.94 -14.95 -1.08
C PHE A 173 -2.59 -16.35 -1.62
N VAL A 174 -2.68 -16.55 -2.94
CA VAL A 174 -2.37 -17.84 -3.59
C VAL A 174 -0.91 -18.22 -3.37
N TYR A 175 0.01 -17.26 -3.48
CA TYR A 175 1.43 -17.49 -3.22
C TYR A 175 1.67 -17.84 -1.75
N PHE A 176 1.02 -17.20 -0.79
CA PHE A 176 1.18 -17.58 0.61
C PHE A 176 0.63 -19.00 0.88
N TRP A 177 -0.59 -19.27 0.41
CA TRP A 177 -1.30 -20.54 0.62
C TRP A 177 -0.56 -21.73 0.02
N LYS A 178 0.01 -21.60 -1.19
CA LYS A 178 0.76 -22.69 -1.84
C LYS A 178 2.01 -23.15 -1.06
N ALA A 179 2.49 -22.37 -0.10
CA ALA A 179 3.60 -22.77 0.78
C ALA A 179 3.18 -23.18 2.18
N GLU A 180 1.88 -23.13 2.50
CA GLU A 180 1.36 -23.44 3.83
C GLU A 180 1.77 -24.85 4.31
N GLU A 181 1.82 -25.81 3.38
CA GLU A 181 2.30 -27.18 3.61
C GLU A 181 3.80 -27.28 3.91
N LYS A 182 4.63 -26.38 3.37
CA LYS A 182 6.09 -26.41 3.54
C LYS A 182 6.58 -25.77 4.84
N TYR A 183 5.76 -24.95 5.50
CA TYR A 183 6.11 -24.33 6.79
C TYR A 183 5.91 -25.25 8.00
N GLY A 184 5.31 -26.43 7.80
CA GLY A 184 5.12 -27.45 8.85
C GLY A 184 6.26 -28.47 8.98
N ARG A 185 7.20 -28.50 8.04
CA ARG A 185 8.33 -29.42 8.06
C ARG A 185 9.61 -28.62 7.83
N GLY A 186 10.37 -28.43 8.91
CA GLY A 186 11.78 -28.05 8.97
C GLY A 186 12.28 -27.09 7.91
#